data_AF-A0A958RB64-F1
#
_entry.id   AF-A0A958RB64-F1
#
_cell.length_a   1.000
_cell.length_b   1.000
_cell.length_c   1.000
_cell.angle_alpha   90.00
_cell.angle_beta   90.00
_cell.angle_gamma   90.00
#
_symmetry.space_group_name_H-M   'P 1'
#
loop_
_entity.id
_entity.type
_entity.pdbx_description
1 polymer ?
#
loop_
_entity_poly.entity_id
_entity_poly.type
_entity_poly.pdbx_seq_one_letter_code
_entity_poly.pdbx_strand_id
1 'polypeptide(L)'
;RLTDAPLDVDEVNIDLQSILVKGPGGQEEIQLNTNAGIYDLLDLQNGIDVLVANAMISLDEIRQVRLVLGEDNTVVVDGVEHELKIPSGSQSGLKIQVCLDLTGMPVYSLILDFDAAESVYQLGNGRYQMRPVIRVVNPDARCN
;
A
#
# COMPACT_ATOMS: atom_id res chain seq x y z
N ARG A 1 -3.58 -24.56 -20.98
CA ARG A 1 -4.38 -23.78 -20.01
C ARG A 1 -3.55 -23.71 -18.74
N LEU A 2 -3.08 -22.52 -18.37
CA LEU A 2 -2.36 -22.28 -17.12
C LEU A 2 -3.32 -21.51 -16.22
N THR A 3 -3.49 -21.98 -15.00
CA THR A 3 -4.29 -21.35 -13.96
C THR A 3 -3.32 -21.02 -12.85
N ASP A 4 -3.15 -19.74 -12.58
CA ASP A 4 -2.52 -19.27 -11.34
C ASP A 4 -3.65 -19.21 -10.32
N ALA A 5 -3.55 -19.97 -9.25
CA ALA A 5 -4.43 -19.79 -8.11
C ALA A 5 -3.64 -18.90 -7.15
N PRO A 6 -4.21 -17.76 -6.69
CA PRO A 6 -3.57 -17.02 -5.61
C PRO A 6 -3.30 -17.97 -4.45
N LEU A 7 -2.18 -17.74 -3.78
CA LEU A 7 -1.79 -18.55 -2.64
C LEU A 7 -2.90 -18.41 -1.58
N ASP A 8 -3.44 -19.54 -1.13
CA ASP A 8 -4.41 -19.55 -0.03
C ASP A 8 -3.62 -19.23 1.25
N VAL A 9 -3.79 -17.99 1.73
CA VAL A 9 -3.05 -17.43 2.87
C VAL A 9 -4.04 -17.03 3.94
N ASP A 10 -3.67 -17.23 5.19
CA ASP A 10 -4.52 -16.93 6.34
C ASP A 10 -4.43 -15.44 6.73
N GLU A 11 -3.23 -14.84 6.61
CA GLU A 11 -2.97 -13.43 6.94
C GLU A 11 -1.86 -12.87 6.03
N VAL A 12 -1.93 -11.56 5.74
CA VAL A 12 -0.85 -10.82 5.06
C VAL A 12 -0.55 -9.55 5.85
N ASN A 13 0.44 -9.64 6.73
CA ASN A 13 0.78 -8.60 7.70
C ASN A 13 1.84 -7.64 7.17
N ILE A 14 1.50 -6.35 7.12
CA ILE A 14 2.38 -5.29 6.63
C ILE A 14 2.70 -4.29 7.72
N ASP A 15 3.99 -4.10 7.97
CA ASP A 15 4.52 -3.16 8.95
C ASP A 15 4.59 -1.75 8.34
N LEU A 16 3.52 -0.96 8.52
CA LEU A 16 3.43 0.41 8.04
C LEU A 16 4.12 1.37 9.00
N GLN A 17 5.11 2.12 8.50
CA GLN A 17 5.90 3.06 9.29
C GLN A 17 5.52 4.53 9.05
N SER A 18 5.33 4.92 7.79
CA SER A 18 4.91 6.28 7.44
C SER A 18 4.30 6.35 6.04
N ILE A 19 3.49 7.37 5.81
CA ILE A 19 2.95 7.71 4.48
C ILE A 19 3.43 9.10 4.10
N LEU A 20 3.90 9.22 2.85
CA LEU A 20 4.32 10.48 2.27
C LEU A 20 3.59 10.73 0.96
N VAL A 21 3.30 11.99 0.68
CA VAL A 21 2.71 12.42 -0.59
C VAL A 21 3.65 13.39 -1.30
N LYS A 22 3.65 13.35 -2.63
CA LYS A 22 4.44 14.28 -3.47
C LYS A 22 3.58 14.99 -4.48
N GLY A 23 3.86 16.27 -4.68
CA GLY A 23 3.28 17.06 -5.77
C GLY A 23 4.00 16.86 -7.11
N PRO A 24 3.60 17.63 -8.14
CA PRO A 24 4.23 17.63 -9.46
C PRO A 24 5.73 17.92 -9.38
N GLY A 25 6.53 17.25 -10.22
CA GLY A 25 7.99 17.42 -10.25
C GLY A 25 8.75 16.80 -9.07
N GLY A 26 8.05 16.26 -8.07
CA GLY A 26 8.62 15.44 -6.99
C GLY A 26 9.56 16.18 -6.02
N GLN A 27 9.59 17.52 -6.08
CA GLN A 27 10.48 18.35 -5.26
C GLN A 27 9.92 18.57 -3.84
N GLU A 28 8.59 18.61 -3.71
CA GLU A 28 7.91 18.74 -2.41
C GLU A 28 7.38 17.37 -1.97
N GLU A 29 7.78 16.96 -0.77
CA GLU A 29 7.31 15.75 -0.10
C GLU A 29 6.72 16.14 1.25
N ILE A 30 5.48 15.74 1.49
CA ILE A 30 4.77 15.97 2.74
C ILE A 30 4.56 14.63 3.42
N GLN A 31 5.08 14.49 4.63
CA GLN A 31 4.80 13.34 5.48
C GLN A 31 3.45 13.53 6.16
N LEU A 32 2.59 12.51 6.10
CA LEU A 32 1.30 12.52 6.76
C LEU A 32 1.43 12.11 8.23
N ASN A 33 0.48 12.55 9.06
CA ASN A 33 0.31 12.02 10.42
C ASN A 33 -0.18 10.58 10.28
N THR A 34 0.76 9.63 10.34
CA THR A 34 0.53 8.21 10.07
C THR A 34 0.30 7.45 11.37
N ASN A 35 -0.74 6.63 11.41
CA ASN A 35 -0.93 5.59 12.41
C ASN A 35 -0.02 4.42 12.00
N ALA A 36 1.21 4.39 12.51
CA ALA A 36 2.14 3.32 12.23
C ALA A 36 1.73 2.03 12.99
N GLY A 37 2.00 0.87 12.40
CA GLY A 37 1.66 -0.43 12.97
C GLY A 37 1.62 -1.54 11.93
N ILE A 38 1.40 -2.75 12.42
CA ILE A 38 1.20 -3.93 11.58
C ILE A 38 -0.27 -4.04 11.24
N TYR A 39 -0.56 -4.16 9.95
CA TYR A 39 -1.91 -4.29 9.41
C TYR A 39 -2.03 -5.59 8.62
N ASP A 40 -3.02 -6.42 8.94
CA ASP A 40 -3.41 -7.51 8.06
C ASP A 40 -4.21 -6.94 6.89
N LEU A 41 -3.69 -7.13 5.68
CA LEU A 41 -4.32 -6.67 4.46
C LEU A 41 -5.57 -7.47 4.08
N LEU A 42 -5.74 -8.69 4.61
CA LEU A 42 -6.93 -9.49 4.35
C LEU A 42 -8.16 -8.94 5.10
N ASP A 43 -7.95 -8.30 6.25
CA ASP A 43 -8.98 -7.61 7.03
C ASP A 43 -9.51 -6.34 6.35
N LEU A 44 -8.73 -5.78 5.42
CA LEU A 44 -9.03 -4.51 4.74
C LEU A 44 -9.66 -4.69 3.34
N GLN A 45 -10.23 -5.87 3.10
CA GLN A 45 -10.90 -6.20 1.85
C GLN A 45 -12.41 -5.87 1.90
N ASN A 46 -13.07 -5.93 0.74
CA ASN A 46 -14.54 -5.85 0.63
C ASN A 46 -15.18 -4.55 1.15
N GLY A 47 -14.45 -3.44 1.04
CA GLY A 47 -14.95 -2.12 1.45
C GLY A 47 -14.83 -1.83 2.94
N ILE A 48 -14.06 -2.65 3.67
CA ILE A 48 -13.57 -2.31 5.01
C ILE A 48 -12.29 -1.49 4.82
N ASP A 49 -12.30 -0.24 5.25
CA ASP A 49 -11.13 0.62 5.24
C ASP A 49 -10.73 1.05 6.65
N VAL A 50 -9.44 1.37 6.83
CA VAL A 50 -8.90 1.91 8.07
C VAL A 50 -8.18 3.22 7.78
N LEU A 51 -8.43 4.23 8.62
CA LEU A 51 -7.71 5.50 8.53
C LEU A 51 -6.26 5.31 9.00
N VAL A 52 -5.36 5.13 8.04
CA VAL A 52 -3.92 4.97 8.30
C VAL A 52 -3.17 6.29 8.38
N ALA A 53 -3.68 7.38 7.80
CA ALA A 53 -3.03 8.68 7.89
C ALA A 53 -3.95 9.86 7.59
N ASN A 54 -3.57 11.04 8.08
CA ASN A 54 -4.20 12.32 7.72
C ASN A 54 -3.16 13.46 7.71
N ALA A 55 -3.42 14.54 7.00
CA ALA A 55 -2.64 15.77 7.11
C ALA A 55 -3.42 16.98 6.57
N MET A 56 -2.96 18.18 6.92
CA MET A 56 -3.27 19.38 6.15
C MET A 56 -2.27 19.47 5.00
N ILE A 57 -2.77 19.47 3.77
CA ILE A 57 -1.96 19.54 2.56
C ILE A 57 -2.08 20.94 1.97
N SER A 58 -0.94 21.57 1.68
CA SER A 58 -0.87 22.88 1.01
C SER A 58 -0.60 22.78 -0.50
N LEU A 59 -0.53 21.56 -1.03
CA LEU A 59 -0.35 21.30 -2.46
C LEU A 59 -1.70 21.36 -3.17
N ASP A 60 -1.72 22.01 -4.32
CA ASP A 60 -2.88 21.98 -5.23
C ASP A 60 -2.97 20.66 -5.99
N GLU A 61 -1.86 19.91 -6.13
CA GLU A 61 -1.85 18.62 -6.81
C GLU A 61 -1.00 17.58 -6.06
N ILE A 62 -1.44 16.33 -6.07
CA ILE A 62 -0.67 15.16 -5.63
C ILE A 62 -0.44 14.22 -6.82
N ARG A 63 0.82 13.82 -7.01
CA ARG A 63 1.26 12.91 -8.08
C ARG A 63 1.77 11.57 -7.59
N GLN A 64 2.11 11.45 -6.30
CA GLN A 64 2.59 10.20 -5.74
C GLN A 64 2.17 10.05 -4.28
N VAL A 65 1.78 8.84 -3.90
CA VAL A 65 1.71 8.38 -2.51
C VAL A 65 2.80 7.35 -2.29
N ARG A 66 3.48 7.41 -1.15
CA ARG A 66 4.59 6.53 -0.79
C ARG A 66 4.35 5.93 0.58
N LEU A 67 4.15 4.62 0.63
CA LEU A 67 4.05 3.86 1.88
C LEU A 67 5.45 3.40 2.28
N VAL A 68 5.97 3.86 3.40
CA VAL A 68 7.23 3.38 3.96
C VAL A 68 6.90 2.21 4.86
N LEU A 69 7.50 1.06 4.57
CA LEU A 69 7.30 -0.17 5.30
C LEU A 69 8.54 -0.50 6.11
N GLY A 70 8.36 -1.10 7.28
CA GLY A 70 9.45 -1.62 8.11
C GLY A 70 9.84 -3.04 7.69
N GLU A 71 10.53 -3.74 8.58
CA GLU A 71 11.08 -5.08 8.29
C GLU A 71 10.15 -6.21 8.75
N ASP A 72 9.22 -5.92 9.67
CA ASP A 72 8.36 -6.92 10.35
C ASP A 72 7.11 -7.29 9.52
N ASN A 73 7.31 -7.56 8.22
CA ASN A 73 6.24 -8.00 7.32
C ASN A 73 6.18 -9.53 7.31
N THR A 74 4.99 -10.10 7.47
CA THR A 74 4.79 -11.55 7.54
C THR A 74 3.61 -12.01 6.69
N VAL A 75 3.59 -13.30 6.38
CA VAL A 75 2.44 -14.01 5.80
C VAL A 75 2.19 -15.26 6.63
N VAL A 76 0.93 -15.57 6.90
CA VAL A 76 0.53 -16.79 7.58
C VAL A 76 -0.04 -17.76 6.56
N VAL A 77 0.47 -18.99 6.55
CA VAL A 77 0.01 -20.08 5.67
C VAL A 77 -0.17 -21.34 6.49
N ASP A 78 -1.36 -21.93 6.44
CA ASP A 78 -1.76 -23.08 7.26
C ASP A 78 -1.49 -22.86 8.77
N GLY A 79 -1.70 -21.63 9.25
CA GLY A 79 -1.46 -21.20 10.62
C GLY A 79 0.01 -21.04 11.01
N VAL A 80 0.95 -21.09 10.05
CA VAL A 80 2.38 -20.90 10.28
C VAL A 80 2.81 -19.55 9.73
N GLU A 81 3.41 -18.73 10.59
CA GLU A 81 3.96 -17.43 10.20
C GLU A 81 5.30 -17.56 9.47
N HIS A 82 5.45 -16.80 8.40
CA HIS A 82 6.66 -16.72 7.59
C HIS A 82 7.05 -15.26 7.31
N GLU A 83 8.36 -15.00 7.22
CA GLU A 83 8.88 -13.70 6.76
C GLU A 83 8.39 -13.42 5.33
N LEU A 84 7.82 -12.23 5.13
CA LEU A 84 7.36 -11.76 3.84
C LEU A 84 8.30 -10.67 3.30
N LYS A 85 9.13 -11.05 2.33
CA LYS A 85 10.10 -10.10 1.77
C LYS A 85 9.44 -9.15 0.77
N ILE A 86 9.71 -7.85 0.90
CA ILE A 86 9.21 -6.80 -0.02
C ILE A 86 10.40 -6.12 -0.74
N PRO A 87 10.83 -6.61 -1.92
CA PRO A 87 12.09 -6.17 -2.54
C PRO A 87 12.12 -4.70 -2.96
N SER A 88 10.96 -4.13 -3.32
CA SER A 88 10.84 -2.72 -3.72
C SER A 88 10.58 -1.77 -2.53
N GLY A 89 10.19 -2.31 -1.38
CA GLY A 89 9.79 -1.55 -0.19
C GLY A 89 10.93 -1.23 0.77
N SER A 90 11.93 -2.11 0.88
CA SER A 90 12.92 -2.11 1.99
C SER A 90 13.88 -0.92 2.07
N GLN A 91 13.93 -0.03 1.07
CA GLN A 91 14.68 1.24 1.18
C GLN A 91 13.94 2.48 0.64
N SER A 92 12.98 2.30 -0.29
CA SER A 92 12.33 3.44 -0.95
C SER A 92 10.84 3.59 -0.64
N GLY A 93 10.23 2.61 0.03
CA GLY A 93 8.79 2.50 0.21
C GLY A 93 8.05 2.08 -1.07
N LEU A 94 6.80 1.65 -0.91
CA LEU A 94 5.88 1.35 -2.01
C LEU A 94 5.37 2.65 -2.61
N LYS A 95 5.69 2.88 -3.89
CA LYS A 95 5.30 4.08 -4.63
C LYS A 95 4.04 3.80 -5.43
N ILE A 96 3.00 4.57 -5.18
CA ILE A 96 1.75 4.58 -5.92
C ILE A 96 1.68 5.91 -6.67
N GLN A 97 1.56 5.83 -8.00
CA GLN A 97 1.30 7.02 -8.80
C GLN A 97 -0.18 7.38 -8.66
N VAL A 98 -0.44 8.66 -8.38
CA VAL A 98 -1.78 9.23 -8.31
C VAL A 98 -1.81 10.46 -9.18
N CYS A 99 -2.99 10.89 -9.61
CA CYS A 99 -3.16 12.14 -10.33
C CYS A 99 -4.37 12.83 -9.73
N LEU A 100 -4.13 13.54 -8.63
CA LEU A 100 -5.17 14.16 -7.82
C LEU A 100 -4.99 15.68 -7.84
N ASP A 101 -6.02 16.40 -8.28
CA ASP A 101 -6.14 17.85 -8.19
C ASP A 101 -7.00 18.18 -6.95
N LEU A 102 -6.41 18.91 -6.00
CA LEU A 102 -7.02 19.33 -4.74
C LEU A 102 -7.57 20.77 -4.83
N THR A 103 -7.50 21.43 -5.99
CA THR A 103 -7.96 22.81 -6.17
C THR A 103 -9.42 22.95 -5.77
N GLY A 104 -9.69 23.74 -4.74
CA GLY A 104 -11.04 23.97 -4.23
C GLY A 104 -11.64 22.80 -3.44
N MET A 105 -10.85 21.79 -3.08
CA MET A 105 -11.26 20.66 -2.24
C MET A 105 -10.81 20.89 -0.78
N PRO A 106 -11.71 21.31 0.13
CA PRO A 106 -11.32 21.57 1.52
C PRO A 106 -11.02 20.29 2.32
N VAL A 107 -11.62 19.17 1.92
CA VAL A 107 -11.41 17.83 2.52
C VAL A 107 -11.46 16.81 1.39
N TYR A 108 -10.52 15.86 1.40
CA TYR A 108 -10.45 14.78 0.44
C TYR A 108 -10.06 13.48 1.14
N SER A 109 -10.68 12.35 0.74
CA SER A 109 -10.34 11.01 1.20
C SER A 109 -9.84 10.17 0.03
N LEU A 110 -8.62 9.68 0.15
CA LEU A 110 -7.99 8.80 -0.84
C LEU A 110 -7.99 7.36 -0.32
N ILE A 111 -8.57 6.46 -1.09
CA ILE A 111 -8.64 5.03 -0.79
C ILE A 111 -7.68 4.28 -1.72
N LEU A 112 -6.76 3.55 -1.09
CA LEU A 112 -5.86 2.61 -1.75
C LEU A 112 -6.38 1.19 -1.50
N ASP A 113 -6.75 0.51 -2.57
CA ASP A 113 -7.22 -0.88 -2.55
C ASP A 113 -6.02 -1.81 -2.80
N PHE A 114 -5.76 -2.69 -1.85
CA PHE A 114 -4.63 -3.60 -1.87
C PHE A 114 -5.11 -5.02 -2.20
N ASP A 115 -4.64 -5.56 -3.33
CA ASP A 115 -4.99 -6.93 -3.74
C ASP A 115 -3.96 -7.91 -3.16
N ALA A 116 -4.17 -8.34 -1.92
CA ALA A 116 -3.22 -9.20 -1.21
C ALA A 116 -3.01 -10.55 -1.92
N ALA A 117 -4.09 -11.11 -2.46
CA ALA A 117 -4.09 -12.37 -3.21
C ALA A 117 -3.23 -12.30 -4.48
N GLU A 118 -3.30 -11.20 -5.23
CA GLU A 118 -2.42 -10.95 -6.38
C GLU A 118 -1.02 -10.45 -5.99
N SER A 119 -0.78 -10.14 -4.72
CA SER A 119 0.47 -9.53 -4.28
C SER A 119 1.47 -10.51 -3.65
N VAL A 120 1.03 -11.64 -3.11
CA VAL A 120 1.89 -12.58 -2.38
C VAL A 120 2.23 -13.80 -3.23
N TYR A 121 3.52 -14.15 -3.25
CA TYR A 121 4.03 -15.27 -4.03
C TYR A 121 5.00 -16.10 -3.20
N GLN A 122 4.88 -17.42 -3.28
CA GLN A 122 5.90 -18.34 -2.78
C GLN A 122 6.97 -18.55 -3.85
N LEU A 123 8.23 -18.34 -3.48
CA LEU A 123 9.38 -18.64 -4.33
C LEU A 123 9.66 -20.14 -4.33
N GLY A 124 10.30 -20.64 -5.38
CA GLY A 124 10.66 -22.07 -5.50
C GLY A 124 11.61 -22.60 -4.42
N ASN A 125 12.11 -21.74 -3.52
CA ASN A 125 12.91 -22.11 -2.35
C ASN A 125 12.13 -22.07 -1.02
N GLY A 126 10.80 -21.96 -1.07
CA GLY A 126 9.90 -21.96 0.09
C GLY A 126 9.76 -20.62 0.83
N ARG A 127 10.48 -19.57 0.42
CA ARG A 127 10.32 -18.22 0.99
C ARG A 127 9.17 -17.48 0.33
N TYR A 128 8.58 -16.54 1.06
CA TYR A 128 7.52 -15.69 0.54
C TYR A 128 8.05 -14.33 0.13
N GLN A 129 7.47 -13.80 -0.93
CA GLN A 129 7.80 -12.50 -1.46
C GLN A 129 6.53 -11.76 -1.85
N MET A 130 6.48 -10.48 -1.52
CA MET A 130 5.42 -9.59 -1.95
C MET A 130 5.83 -8.79 -3.18
N ARG A 131 4.93 -8.70 -4.15
CA ARG A 131 4.93 -7.73 -5.25
C ARG A 131 3.58 -7.00 -5.24
N PRO A 132 3.49 -5.88 -4.52
CA PRO A 132 2.23 -5.18 -4.30
C PRO A 132 1.49 -4.83 -5.57
N VAL A 133 0.22 -5.22 -5.62
CA VAL A 133 -0.80 -4.78 -6.57
C VAL A 133 -1.74 -3.85 -5.81
N ILE A 134 -1.59 -2.55 -6.07
CA ILE A 134 -2.35 -1.50 -5.39
C ILE A 134 -3.12 -0.70 -6.43
N ARG A 135 -4.40 -0.45 -6.18
CA ARG A 135 -5.29 0.32 -7.05
C ARG A 135 -5.80 1.54 -6.31
N VAL A 136 -5.93 2.66 -7.04
CA VAL A 136 -6.57 3.86 -6.52
C VAL A 136 -8.06 3.76 -6.82
N VAL A 137 -8.88 3.67 -5.78
CA VAL A 137 -10.33 3.47 -5.94
C VAL A 137 -10.97 4.73 -6.51
N ASN A 138 -10.62 5.89 -5.95
CA ASN A 138 -11.11 7.21 -6.34
C ASN A 138 -10.85 7.50 -7.84
N PRO A 139 -11.89 7.64 -8.68
CA PRO A 139 -11.72 7.85 -10.13
C PRO A 139 -10.96 9.13 -10.49
N ASP A 140 -11.14 10.18 -9.69
CA ASP A 140 -10.53 11.50 -9.81
C ASP A 140 -9.07 11.57 -9.37
N ALA A 141 -8.55 10.51 -8.74
CA ALA A 141 -7.13 10.40 -8.37
C ALA A 141 -6.33 9.47 -9.32
N ARG A 142 -6.92 8.99 -10.42
CA ARG A 142 -6.26 8.08 -11.37
C ARG A 142 -5.52 8.87 -12.45
N CYS A 143 -4.31 8.41 -12.79
CA CYS A 143 -3.60 8.91 -13.95
C CYS A 143 -4.18 8.31 -15.23
N ASN A 144 -4.61 9.17 -16.16
CA ASN A 144 -5.04 8.76 -17.50
C ASN A 144 -3.90 8.16 -18.32
#